data_AF-B7FUT5-F1
#
_entry.id   AF-B7FUT5-F1
#
_cell.length_a   1.000
_cell.length_b   1.000
_cell.length_c   1.000
_cell.angle_alpha   90.00
_cell.angle_beta   90.00
_cell.angle_gamma   90.00
#
_symmetry.space_group_name_H-M   'P 1'
#
loop_
_entity.id
_entity.type
_entity.pdbx_description
1 polymer ?
#
loop_
_entity_poly.entity_id
_entity_poly.type
_entity_poly.pdbx_seq_one_letter_code
_entity_poly.pdbx_strand_id
1 'polypeptide(L)'
;MDLRVNMDNYKQPATISNEEYPSSESSAEVGPLKKRSISKDTALSKAFSATKELSEYPAKKNRKAEAELTLALRALSPVDNADYSLALARCPELVQSESKPLHFLRREKYDVPSTARRLANYWTRRRSTFGERAFLPLHELSGEGALTAEDVENLSSGLVVKLPDDKWGRTVLCMDRARSESPDLNIKESRLRCLFYWFSMAAQSSKAQTDGVVVLRLLNKANIDRVELQRVLHFASDALPLFRD
;
A
#
# COMPACT_ATOMS: atom_id res chain seq x y z
N MET A 1 -32.98 33.06 1.36
CA MET A 1 -31.78 33.43 2.13
C MET A 1 -30.59 33.00 1.29
N ASP A 2 -30.05 33.92 0.49
CA ASP A 2 -28.92 33.68 -0.41
C ASP A 2 -27.61 33.73 0.38
N LEU A 3 -26.90 32.60 0.44
CA LEU A 3 -25.54 32.54 0.96
C LEU A 3 -24.57 32.51 -0.23
N ARG A 4 -24.12 33.70 -0.64
CA ARG A 4 -22.94 33.85 -1.49
C ARG A 4 -21.70 33.59 -0.62
N VAL A 5 -20.98 32.52 -0.91
CA VAL A 5 -19.67 32.22 -0.31
C VAL A 5 -18.62 33.09 -0.98
N ASN A 6 -17.95 33.91 -0.18
CA ASN A 6 -16.89 34.83 -0.59
C ASN A 6 -15.56 34.05 -0.67
N MET A 7 -14.94 34.00 -1.85
CA MET A 7 -13.75 33.18 -2.15
C MET A 7 -12.40 33.94 -2.09
N ASP A 8 -12.38 35.19 -1.62
CA ASP A 8 -11.22 36.09 -1.81
C ASP A 8 -10.06 35.97 -0.81
N ASN A 9 -9.81 34.81 -0.19
CA ASN A 9 -8.74 34.67 0.81
C ASN A 9 -7.76 33.49 0.61
N TYR A 10 -7.37 33.21 -0.63
CA TYR A 10 -6.17 32.41 -0.90
C TYR A 10 -4.94 33.32 -1.06
N LYS A 11 -4.19 33.50 0.03
CA LYS A 11 -2.83 34.06 -0.01
C LYS A 11 -1.92 33.10 -0.79
N GLN A 12 -1.29 33.60 -1.86
CA GLN A 12 -0.29 32.86 -2.60
C GLN A 12 0.97 32.58 -1.73
N PRO A 13 1.59 31.40 -1.86
CA PRO A 13 2.85 31.11 -1.19
C PRO A 13 4.01 31.88 -1.81
N ALA A 14 4.93 32.33 -0.95
CA ALA A 14 6.12 33.10 -1.29
C ALA A 14 7.04 32.35 -2.27
N THR A 15 7.54 33.09 -3.26
CA THR A 15 8.53 32.65 -4.25
C THR A 15 9.86 32.38 -3.57
N ILE A 16 10.35 31.14 -3.63
CA ILE A 16 11.70 30.78 -3.17
C ILE A 16 12.67 31.13 -4.30
N SER A 17 13.56 32.07 -4.03
CA SER A 17 14.69 32.44 -4.88
C SER A 17 15.73 31.31 -4.91
N ASN A 18 16.12 30.88 -6.11
CA ASN A 18 17.21 29.93 -6.33
C ASN A 18 18.55 30.58 -5.96
N GLU A 19 19.26 30.02 -4.97
CA GLU A 19 20.67 30.31 -4.73
C GLU A 19 21.54 29.52 -5.74
N GLU A 20 22.46 30.24 -6.38
CA GLU A 20 23.46 29.72 -7.31
C GLU A 20 24.51 28.89 -6.58
N TYR A 21 24.75 27.67 -7.06
CA TYR A 21 25.87 26.83 -6.64
C TYR A 21 27.14 27.19 -7.42
N PRO A 22 28.30 27.42 -6.77
CA PRO A 22 29.56 27.65 -7.46
C PRO A 22 30.14 26.33 -7.98
N SER A 23 30.44 26.32 -9.28
CA SER A 23 31.18 25.29 -9.98
C SER A 23 32.69 25.37 -9.66
N SER A 24 33.21 24.38 -8.94
CA SER A 24 34.66 24.20 -8.75
C SER A 24 35.17 23.09 -9.68
N GLU A 25 35.83 23.49 -10.76
CA GLU A 25 36.66 22.60 -11.59
C GLU A 25 37.98 22.31 -10.86
N SER A 26 38.29 21.04 -10.66
CA SER A 26 39.57 20.56 -10.15
C SER A 26 40.15 19.55 -11.14
N SER A 27 41.13 20.00 -11.90
CA SER A 27 41.91 19.19 -12.84
C SER A 27 43.05 18.48 -12.09
N ALA A 28 42.91 17.18 -11.88
CA ALA A 28 44.00 16.32 -11.43
C ALA A 28 44.57 15.52 -12.62
N GLU A 29 45.86 15.70 -12.88
CA GLU A 29 46.64 14.95 -13.86
C GLU A 29 46.65 13.45 -13.52
N VAL A 30 46.23 12.64 -14.48
CA VAL A 30 46.27 11.17 -14.41
C VAL A 30 47.52 10.67 -15.11
N GLY A 31 48.43 10.07 -14.34
CA GLY A 31 49.64 9.43 -14.85
C GLY A 31 49.36 8.16 -15.69
N PRO A 32 50.32 7.72 -16.52
CA PRO A 32 50.11 6.68 -17.52
C PRO A 32 49.95 5.28 -16.89
N LEU A 33 48.75 4.72 -17.03
CA LEU A 33 48.40 3.36 -16.62
C LEU A 33 49.05 2.31 -17.55
N LYS A 34 49.89 1.45 -16.96
CA LYS A 34 50.43 0.23 -17.59
C LYS A 34 49.29 -0.71 -18.00
N LYS A 35 49.12 -0.90 -19.32
CA LYS A 35 48.16 -1.85 -19.92
C LYS A 35 48.58 -3.29 -19.62
N ARG A 36 48.01 -3.91 -18.59
CA ARG A 36 48.02 -5.37 -18.42
C ARG A 36 46.93 -5.98 -19.29
N SER A 37 47.33 -6.71 -20.33
CA SER A 37 46.45 -7.53 -21.16
C SER A 37 45.97 -8.75 -20.38
N ILE A 38 44.92 -8.56 -19.58
CA ILE A 38 44.18 -9.67 -18.97
C ILE A 38 43.16 -10.13 -20.02
N SER A 39 43.13 -11.44 -20.30
CA SER A 39 42.11 -12.07 -21.16
C SER A 39 40.70 -11.75 -20.62
N LYS A 40 40.01 -10.81 -21.27
CA LYS A 40 38.75 -10.22 -20.79
C LYS A 40 37.53 -11.12 -21.02
N ASP A 41 37.62 -12.08 -21.95
CA ASP A 41 36.44 -12.80 -22.44
C ASP A 41 35.94 -13.88 -21.47
N THR A 42 36.81 -14.48 -20.65
CA THR A 42 36.40 -15.56 -19.73
C THR A 42 35.82 -15.04 -18.42
N ALA A 43 36.26 -13.88 -17.95
CA ALA A 43 35.79 -13.29 -16.69
C ALA A 43 34.41 -12.61 -16.85
N LEU A 44 34.17 -11.94 -17.97
CA LEU A 44 32.88 -11.32 -18.29
C LEU A 44 31.77 -12.35 -18.49
N SER A 45 32.07 -13.47 -19.17
CA SER A 45 31.12 -14.58 -19.35
C SER A 45 30.69 -15.23 -18.02
N LYS A 46 31.64 -15.45 -17.10
CA LYS A 46 31.33 -15.99 -15.76
C LYS A 46 30.53 -15.01 -14.89
N ALA A 47 30.84 -13.72 -14.95
CA ALA A 47 30.09 -12.70 -14.21
C ALA A 47 28.64 -12.58 -14.72
N PHE A 48 28.43 -12.66 -16.03
CA PHE A 48 27.09 -12.59 -16.65
C PHE A 48 26.20 -13.80 -16.29
N SER A 49 26.78 -15.00 -16.30
CA SER A 49 26.07 -16.22 -15.87
C SER A 49 25.72 -16.21 -14.37
N ALA A 50 26.64 -15.73 -13.52
CA ALA A 50 26.38 -15.61 -12.07
C ALA A 50 25.28 -14.57 -11.77
N THR A 51 25.25 -13.44 -12.48
CA THR A 51 24.17 -12.44 -12.31
C THR A 51 22.80 -12.96 -12.76
N LYS A 52 22.76 -13.83 -13.78
CA LYS A 52 21.51 -14.45 -14.24
C LYS A 52 20.96 -15.43 -13.20
N GLU A 53 21.81 -16.28 -12.64
CA GLU A 53 21.42 -17.24 -11.58
C GLU A 53 20.92 -16.54 -10.29
N LEU A 54 21.57 -15.45 -9.88
CA LEU A 54 21.14 -14.66 -8.70
C LEU A 54 19.78 -13.97 -8.89
N SER A 55 19.43 -13.57 -10.12
CA SER A 55 18.13 -12.97 -10.42
C SER A 55 17.00 -13.99 -10.60
N GLU A 56 17.32 -15.21 -11.06
CA GLU A 56 16.33 -16.27 -11.30
C GLU A 56 15.88 -16.98 -10.01
N TYR A 57 16.75 -17.04 -9.01
CA TYR A 57 16.47 -17.73 -7.75
C TYR A 57 15.20 -17.22 -7.02
N PRO A 58 15.00 -15.89 -6.80
CA PRO A 58 13.77 -15.41 -6.19
C PRO A 58 12.53 -15.71 -7.06
N ALA A 59 12.65 -15.66 -8.39
CA ALA A 59 11.51 -15.92 -9.28
C ALA A 59 11.05 -17.39 -9.27
N LYS A 60 11.97 -18.35 -9.17
CA LYS A 60 11.62 -19.78 -9.02
C LYS A 60 10.98 -20.06 -7.66
N LYS A 61 11.53 -19.50 -6.58
CA LYS A 61 10.96 -19.62 -5.23
C LYS A 61 9.54 -19.05 -5.15
N ASN A 62 9.31 -17.88 -5.75
CA ASN A 62 7.99 -17.23 -5.76
C ASN A 62 6.94 -18.07 -6.51
N ARG A 63 7.28 -18.59 -7.69
CA ARG A 63 6.35 -19.44 -8.47
C ARG A 63 5.94 -20.70 -7.73
N LYS A 64 6.89 -21.35 -7.04
CA LYS A 64 6.59 -22.51 -6.20
C LYS A 64 5.64 -22.14 -5.06
N ALA A 65 5.93 -21.06 -4.34
CA ALA A 65 5.10 -20.60 -3.22
C ALA A 65 3.68 -20.18 -3.66
N GLU A 66 3.53 -19.56 -4.83
CA GLU A 66 2.22 -19.20 -5.40
C GLU A 66 1.40 -20.43 -5.81
N ALA A 67 2.05 -21.46 -6.37
CA ALA A 67 1.39 -22.73 -6.67
C ALA A 67 0.93 -23.44 -5.40
N GLU A 68 1.78 -23.48 -4.37
CA GLU A 68 1.43 -24.04 -3.04
C GLU A 68 0.30 -23.24 -2.38
N LEU A 69 0.31 -21.90 -2.50
CA LEU A 69 -0.76 -21.05 -1.99
C LEU A 69 -2.11 -21.34 -2.64
N THR A 70 -2.12 -21.59 -3.94
CA THR A 70 -3.34 -21.97 -4.67
C THR A 70 -3.95 -23.26 -4.10
N LEU A 71 -3.11 -24.24 -3.77
CA LEU A 71 -3.56 -25.48 -3.12
C LEU A 71 -4.05 -25.23 -1.70
N ALA A 72 -3.34 -24.40 -0.92
CA ALA A 72 -3.72 -24.07 0.45
C ALA A 72 -5.05 -23.32 0.55
N LEU A 73 -5.33 -22.39 -0.38
CA LEU A 73 -6.62 -21.70 -0.45
C LEU A 73 -7.78 -22.68 -0.71
N ARG A 74 -7.56 -23.68 -1.57
CA ARG A 74 -8.56 -24.73 -1.84
C ARG A 74 -8.78 -25.66 -0.65
N ALA A 75 -7.78 -25.79 0.24
CA ALA A 75 -7.84 -26.63 1.43
C ALA A 75 -8.49 -25.93 2.64
N LEU A 76 -8.70 -24.61 2.60
CA LEU A 76 -9.46 -23.90 3.62
C LEU A 76 -10.91 -24.39 3.66
N SER A 77 -11.56 -24.23 4.82
CA SER A 77 -12.98 -24.58 4.93
C SER A 77 -13.81 -23.75 3.94
N PRO A 78 -14.94 -24.28 3.42
CA PRO A 78 -15.81 -23.52 2.53
C PRO A 78 -16.29 -22.19 3.14
N VAL A 79 -16.42 -22.13 4.47
CA VAL A 79 -16.82 -20.92 5.21
C VAL A 79 -15.71 -19.88 5.19
N ASP A 80 -14.49 -20.26 5.53
CA ASP A 80 -13.36 -19.33 5.60
C ASP A 80 -12.96 -18.78 4.22
N ASN A 81 -13.17 -19.57 3.17
CA ASN A 81 -12.78 -19.23 1.81
C ASN A 81 -13.95 -18.74 0.93
N ALA A 82 -15.14 -18.57 1.50
CA ALA A 82 -16.36 -18.23 0.76
C ALA A 82 -16.21 -16.94 -0.06
N ASP A 83 -15.76 -15.86 0.60
CA ASP A 83 -15.68 -14.53 -0.01
C ASP A 83 -14.55 -14.41 -1.03
N TYR A 84 -13.40 -15.06 -0.77
CA TYR A 84 -12.32 -15.16 -1.75
C TYR A 84 -12.76 -15.94 -3.00
N SER A 85 -13.43 -17.08 -2.81
CA SER A 85 -13.93 -17.90 -3.93
C SER A 85 -14.97 -17.14 -4.75
N LEU A 86 -15.86 -16.39 -4.10
CA LEU A 86 -16.83 -15.53 -4.75
C LEU A 86 -16.15 -14.40 -5.55
N ALA A 87 -15.12 -13.76 -4.97
CA ALA A 87 -14.35 -12.73 -5.66
C ALA A 87 -13.63 -13.29 -6.89
N LEU A 88 -13.02 -14.47 -6.79
CA LEU A 88 -12.34 -15.13 -7.90
C LEU A 88 -13.32 -15.48 -9.03
N ALA A 89 -14.57 -15.84 -8.69
CA ALA A 89 -15.61 -16.13 -9.66
C ALA A 89 -16.19 -14.86 -10.33
N ARG A 90 -16.36 -13.76 -9.57
CA ARG A 90 -16.98 -12.52 -10.07
C ARG A 90 -16.01 -11.58 -10.77
N CYS A 91 -14.80 -11.43 -10.24
CA CYS A 91 -13.85 -10.40 -10.64
C CYS A 91 -12.39 -10.90 -10.53
N PRO A 92 -11.98 -11.92 -11.32
CA PRO A 92 -10.64 -12.50 -11.24
C PRO A 92 -9.52 -11.47 -11.48
N GLU A 93 -9.75 -10.54 -12.40
CA GLU A 93 -8.81 -9.44 -12.72
C GLU A 93 -8.54 -8.55 -11.50
N LEU A 94 -9.58 -8.32 -10.69
CA LEU A 94 -9.50 -7.53 -9.47
C LEU A 94 -8.72 -8.27 -8.38
N VAL A 95 -8.96 -9.58 -8.24
CA VAL A 95 -8.18 -10.45 -7.35
C VAL A 95 -6.69 -10.40 -7.71
N GLN A 96 -6.36 -10.49 -8.99
CA GLN A 96 -4.98 -10.44 -9.46
C GLN A 96 -4.32 -9.08 -9.22
N SER A 97 -5.04 -7.98 -9.47
CA SER A 97 -4.47 -6.63 -9.38
C SER A 97 -4.35 -6.12 -7.95
N GLU A 98 -5.38 -6.30 -7.12
CA GLU A 98 -5.46 -5.72 -5.78
C GLU A 98 -5.03 -6.67 -4.65
N SER A 99 -5.03 -7.98 -4.90
CA SER A 99 -4.66 -8.98 -3.88
C SER A 99 -3.53 -9.90 -4.34
N LYS A 100 -2.44 -9.30 -4.85
CA LYS A 100 -1.27 -10.00 -5.39
C LYS A 100 -0.70 -11.01 -4.36
N PRO A 101 -0.69 -12.32 -4.68
CA PRO A 101 -0.18 -13.37 -3.80
C PRO A 101 1.18 -13.08 -3.16
N LEU A 102 2.12 -12.54 -3.95
CA LEU A 102 3.46 -12.24 -3.49
C LEU A 102 3.52 -11.23 -2.33
N HIS A 103 2.58 -10.28 -2.26
CA HIS A 103 2.54 -9.31 -1.16
C HIS A 103 2.20 -10.01 0.16
N PHE A 104 1.22 -10.91 0.14
CA PHE A 104 0.80 -11.70 1.30
C PHE A 104 1.88 -12.72 1.70
N LEU A 105 2.50 -13.39 0.72
CA LEU A 105 3.61 -14.32 0.97
C LEU A 105 4.78 -13.62 1.67
N ARG A 106 5.16 -12.42 1.21
CA ARG A 106 6.24 -11.65 1.86
C ARG A 106 5.90 -11.31 3.30
N ARG A 107 4.66 -10.84 3.55
CA ARG A 107 4.18 -10.51 4.90
C ARG A 107 4.29 -11.70 5.86
N GLU A 108 3.90 -12.87 5.40
CA GLU A 108 3.89 -14.12 6.18
C GLU A 108 5.22 -14.87 6.11
N LYS A 109 6.30 -14.25 5.61
CA LYS A 109 7.62 -14.87 5.47
C LYS A 109 7.57 -16.21 4.70
N TYR A 110 6.68 -16.28 3.72
CA TYR A 110 6.38 -17.45 2.89
C TYR A 110 5.76 -18.64 3.66
N ASP A 111 5.12 -18.40 4.81
CA ASP A 111 4.24 -19.39 5.44
C ASP A 111 2.93 -19.51 4.67
N VAL A 112 2.86 -20.53 3.81
CA VAL A 112 1.75 -20.72 2.86
C VAL A 112 0.39 -20.84 3.54
N PRO A 113 0.21 -21.62 4.63
CA PRO A 113 -1.08 -21.71 5.33
C PRO A 113 -1.55 -20.37 5.93
N SER A 114 -0.66 -19.61 6.58
CA SER A 114 -1.04 -18.28 7.12
C SER A 114 -1.32 -17.28 6.00
N THR A 115 -0.58 -17.37 4.90
CA THR A 115 -0.82 -16.56 3.70
C THR A 115 -2.23 -16.82 3.14
N ALA A 116 -2.62 -18.09 3.01
CA ALA A 116 -3.95 -18.47 2.51
C ALA A 116 -5.06 -17.89 3.41
N ARG A 117 -4.95 -18.06 4.72
CA ARG A 117 -5.91 -17.49 5.69
C ARG A 117 -5.99 -15.97 5.60
N ARG A 118 -4.84 -15.28 5.54
CA ARG A 118 -4.80 -13.82 5.44
C ARG A 118 -5.46 -13.33 4.14
N LEU A 119 -5.18 -13.98 3.02
CA LEU A 119 -5.77 -13.61 1.74
C LEU A 119 -7.29 -13.86 1.71
N ALA A 120 -7.75 -14.95 2.32
CA ALA A 120 -9.18 -15.19 2.51
C ALA A 120 -9.81 -14.10 3.40
N ASN A 121 -9.19 -13.80 4.55
CA ASN A 121 -9.61 -12.74 5.47
C ASN A 121 -9.66 -11.38 4.78
N TYR A 122 -8.72 -11.06 3.87
CA TYR A 122 -8.77 -9.83 3.08
C TYR A 122 -10.11 -9.65 2.37
N TRP A 123 -10.56 -10.67 1.64
CA TRP A 123 -11.81 -10.63 0.88
C TRP A 123 -13.04 -10.65 1.79
N THR A 124 -12.99 -11.40 2.89
CA THR A 124 -14.05 -11.37 3.93
C THR A 124 -14.20 -9.97 4.52
N ARG A 125 -13.10 -9.32 4.90
CA ARG A 125 -13.12 -7.95 5.43
C ARG A 125 -13.55 -6.95 4.39
N ARG A 126 -13.09 -7.10 3.14
CA ARG A 126 -13.50 -6.24 2.02
C ARG A 126 -15.01 -6.33 1.80
N ARG A 127 -15.57 -7.53 1.70
CA ARG A 127 -17.01 -7.73 1.55
C ARG A 127 -17.79 -7.17 2.73
N SER A 128 -17.33 -7.40 3.96
CA SER A 128 -17.97 -6.82 5.14
C SER A 128 -17.93 -5.29 5.17
N THR A 129 -16.94 -4.66 4.54
CA THR A 129 -16.73 -3.20 4.57
C THR A 129 -17.45 -2.47 3.43
N PHE A 130 -17.53 -3.09 2.25
CA PHE A 130 -18.10 -2.49 1.03
C PHE A 130 -19.43 -3.12 0.58
N GLY A 131 -19.88 -4.20 1.22
CA GLY A 131 -21.06 -4.95 0.79
C GLY A 131 -20.89 -5.48 -0.64
N GLU A 132 -21.91 -5.30 -1.48
CA GLU A 132 -21.86 -5.72 -2.88
C GLU A 132 -20.82 -4.93 -3.72
N ARG A 133 -20.46 -3.71 -3.31
CA ARG A 133 -19.43 -2.90 -3.98
C ARG A 133 -18.00 -3.44 -3.76
N ALA A 134 -17.83 -4.47 -2.92
CA ALA A 134 -16.52 -5.09 -2.69
C ALA A 134 -15.88 -5.69 -3.95
N PHE A 135 -16.69 -6.00 -4.96
CA PHE A 135 -16.22 -6.57 -6.24
C PHE A 135 -15.98 -5.51 -7.31
N LEU A 136 -15.97 -4.23 -6.93
CA LEU A 136 -15.61 -3.11 -7.80
C LEU A 136 -14.17 -2.64 -7.52
N PRO A 137 -13.52 -1.94 -8.47
CA PRO A 137 -12.18 -1.40 -8.28
C PRO A 137 -12.10 -0.46 -7.08
N LEU A 138 -11.15 -0.70 -6.17
CA LEU A 138 -10.94 0.17 -5.00
C LEU A 138 -10.29 1.49 -5.37
N HIS A 139 -9.48 1.47 -6.42
CA HIS A 139 -8.71 2.63 -6.87
C HIS A 139 -9.46 3.53 -7.86
N GLU A 140 -10.71 3.18 -8.20
CA GLU A 140 -11.58 4.03 -9.00
C GLU A 140 -12.23 5.10 -8.12
N LEU A 141 -11.74 6.34 -8.26
CA LEU A 141 -12.16 7.50 -7.47
C LEU A 141 -13.28 8.31 -8.14
N SER A 142 -14.02 7.72 -9.10
CA SER A 142 -15.19 8.35 -9.73
C SER A 142 -16.42 8.37 -8.80
N GLY A 143 -16.41 7.54 -7.75
CA GLY A 143 -17.59 7.26 -6.92
C GLY A 143 -18.43 6.09 -7.44
N GLU A 144 -18.07 5.50 -8.59
CA GLU A 144 -18.72 4.32 -9.17
C GLU A 144 -17.99 3.00 -8.82
N GLY A 145 -16.78 3.08 -8.26
CA GLY A 145 -15.97 1.93 -7.84
C GLY A 145 -16.40 1.33 -6.49
N ALA A 146 -15.46 0.76 -5.73
CA ALA A 146 -15.79 0.25 -4.40
C ALA A 146 -16.23 1.39 -3.45
N LEU A 147 -15.59 2.55 -3.60
CA LEU A 147 -15.88 3.78 -2.87
C LEU A 147 -17.08 4.50 -3.49
N THR A 148 -17.97 5.04 -2.66
CA THR A 148 -19.07 5.91 -3.12
C THR A 148 -18.57 7.34 -3.36
N ALA A 149 -19.40 8.19 -3.98
CA ALA A 149 -19.09 9.62 -4.12
C ALA A 149 -18.81 10.30 -2.76
N GLU A 150 -19.58 9.97 -1.73
CA GLU A 150 -19.35 10.44 -0.35
C GLU A 150 -18.00 9.98 0.20
N ASP A 151 -17.62 8.72 -0.04
CA ASP A 151 -16.31 8.22 0.39
C ASP A 151 -15.16 8.95 -0.32
N VAL A 152 -15.32 9.26 -1.61
CA VAL A 152 -14.34 10.02 -2.40
C VAL A 152 -14.22 11.46 -1.88
N GLU A 153 -15.34 12.10 -1.57
CA GLU A 153 -15.35 13.42 -0.93
C GLU A 153 -14.63 13.38 0.42
N ASN A 154 -14.90 12.37 1.24
CA ASN A 154 -14.21 12.15 2.52
C ASN A 154 -12.71 11.89 2.35
N LEU A 155 -12.28 11.18 1.30
CA LEU A 155 -10.86 11.05 0.96
C LEU A 155 -10.24 12.40 0.61
N SER A 156 -10.97 13.24 -0.12
CA SER A 156 -10.50 14.57 -0.56
C SER A 156 -10.46 15.62 0.56
N SER A 157 -11.24 15.43 1.63
CA SER A 157 -11.28 16.34 2.79
C SER A 157 -9.96 16.45 3.56
N GLY A 158 -9.03 15.51 3.33
CA GLY A 158 -7.79 15.39 4.07
C GLY A 158 -7.96 14.69 5.43
N LEU A 159 -9.07 13.98 5.65
CA LEU A 159 -9.27 13.11 6.81
C LEU A 159 -8.09 12.15 7.00
N VAL A 160 -7.61 11.56 5.90
CA VAL A 160 -6.38 10.78 5.86
C VAL A 160 -5.57 11.24 4.67
N VAL A 161 -4.31 11.58 4.89
CA VAL A 161 -3.37 12.01 3.84
C VAL A 161 -2.09 11.20 3.90
N LYS A 162 -1.53 10.87 2.74
CA LYS A 162 -0.16 10.33 2.65
C LYS A 162 0.83 11.49 2.82
N LEU A 163 1.72 11.36 3.79
CA LEU A 163 2.87 12.24 3.98
C LEU A 163 4.09 11.69 3.24
N PRO A 164 5.18 12.47 3.11
CA PRO A 164 6.47 11.92 2.68
C PRO A 164 6.83 10.69 3.51
N ASP A 165 7.42 9.69 2.85
CA ASP A 165 7.90 8.50 3.52
C ASP A 165 8.95 8.89 4.58
N ASP A 166 9.04 8.12 5.66
CA ASP A 166 10.00 8.43 6.73
C ASP A 166 11.45 8.15 6.30
N LYS A 167 12.42 8.45 7.18
CA LYS A 167 13.85 8.26 6.88
C LYS A 167 14.26 6.80 6.59
N TRP A 168 13.38 5.83 6.83
CA TRP A 168 13.59 4.41 6.52
C TRP A 168 12.80 3.94 5.29
N GLY A 169 12.06 4.85 4.63
CA GLY A 169 11.25 4.58 3.45
C GLY A 169 9.90 3.94 3.77
N ARG A 170 9.42 4.03 5.03
CA ARG A 170 8.08 3.54 5.39
C ARG A 170 7.03 4.56 4.98
N THR A 171 5.91 4.06 4.46
CA THR A 171 4.74 4.89 4.16
C THR A 171 4.23 5.56 5.44
N VAL A 172 4.08 6.88 5.40
CA VAL A 172 3.52 7.67 6.50
C VAL A 172 2.11 8.14 6.14
N LEU A 173 1.12 7.80 6.96
CA LEU A 173 -0.25 8.27 6.85
C LEU A 173 -0.54 9.23 8.01
N CYS A 174 -1.11 10.39 7.73
CA CYS A 174 -1.61 11.31 8.75
C CYS A 174 -3.14 11.28 8.77
N MET A 175 -3.71 11.07 9.95
CA MET A 175 -5.15 11.05 10.19
C MET A 175 -5.56 12.26 11.02
N ASP A 176 -6.40 13.11 10.45
CA ASP A 176 -6.94 14.32 11.09
C ASP A 176 -8.46 14.25 11.15
N ARG A 177 -8.99 13.84 12.32
CA ARG A 177 -10.44 13.72 12.52
C ARG A 177 -11.14 15.06 12.50
N ALA A 178 -10.44 16.17 12.72
CA ALA A 178 -11.03 17.50 12.73
C ALA A 178 -11.55 17.93 11.35
N ARG A 179 -11.03 17.29 10.29
CA ARG A 179 -11.41 17.54 8.89
C ARG A 179 -12.64 16.76 8.44
N SER A 180 -13.21 15.94 9.32
CA SER A 180 -14.48 15.27 9.07
C SER A 180 -15.61 16.22 9.48
N GLU A 181 -16.23 16.89 8.53
CA GLU A 181 -17.18 17.98 8.80
C GLU A 181 -18.55 17.52 9.34
N SER A 182 -18.89 16.23 9.22
CA SER A 182 -20.20 15.74 9.65
C SER A 182 -20.18 15.15 11.09
N PRO A 183 -21.28 15.30 11.87
CA PRO A 183 -21.50 14.61 13.14
C PRO A 183 -22.22 13.26 13.02
N ASP A 184 -22.56 12.80 11.81
CA ASP A 184 -23.41 11.62 11.55
C ASP A 184 -22.76 10.25 11.83
N LEU A 185 -23.61 9.27 12.15
CA LEU A 185 -23.20 7.87 12.38
C LEU A 185 -22.67 7.17 11.12
N ASN A 186 -23.16 7.55 9.93
CA ASN A 186 -22.67 7.03 8.63
C ASN A 186 -21.17 7.27 8.41
N ILE A 187 -20.61 8.25 9.11
CA ILE A 187 -19.21 8.59 9.00
C ILE A 187 -18.32 7.46 9.50
N LYS A 188 -18.76 6.65 10.47
CA LYS A 188 -17.92 5.55 10.98
C LYS A 188 -17.62 4.53 9.88
N GLU A 189 -18.60 4.21 9.04
CA GLU A 189 -18.43 3.25 7.95
C GLU A 189 -17.73 3.88 6.74
N SER A 190 -18.01 5.14 6.40
CA SER A 190 -17.25 5.84 5.35
C SER A 190 -15.77 6.00 5.72
N ARG A 191 -15.46 6.34 6.98
CA ARG A 191 -14.08 6.37 7.50
C ARG A 191 -13.40 5.02 7.38
N LEU A 192 -14.09 3.93 7.71
CA LEU A 192 -13.53 2.58 7.60
C LEU A 192 -13.20 2.25 6.13
N ARG A 193 -14.07 2.61 5.18
CA ARG A 193 -13.80 2.46 3.73
C ARG A 193 -12.61 3.30 3.26
N CYS A 194 -12.52 4.56 3.71
CA CYS A 194 -11.37 5.43 3.43
C CYS A 194 -10.06 4.85 3.99
N LEU A 195 -10.09 4.31 5.20
CA LEU A 195 -8.92 3.66 5.81
C LEU A 195 -8.55 2.37 5.06
N PHE A 196 -9.54 1.59 4.64
CA PHE A 196 -9.33 0.41 3.79
C PHE A 196 -8.59 0.81 2.51
N TYR A 197 -9.02 1.89 1.85
CA TYR A 197 -8.35 2.45 0.67
C TYR A 197 -6.89 2.79 0.98
N TRP A 198 -6.63 3.62 2.00
CA TRP A 198 -5.27 4.08 2.30
C TRP A 198 -4.32 2.96 2.73
N PHE A 199 -4.79 2.00 3.52
CA PHE A 199 -3.96 0.86 3.89
C PHE A 199 -3.73 -0.10 2.72
N SER A 200 -4.70 -0.26 1.82
CA SER A 200 -4.52 -1.03 0.58
C SER A 200 -3.49 -0.35 -0.34
N MET A 201 -3.52 0.97 -0.44
CA MET A 201 -2.50 1.75 -1.16
C MET A 201 -1.13 1.60 -0.51
N ALA A 202 -1.04 1.72 0.82
CA ALA A 202 0.23 1.55 1.53
C ALA A 202 0.80 0.14 1.35
N ALA A 203 -0.06 -0.88 1.32
CA ALA A 203 0.31 -2.29 1.14
C ALA A 203 0.92 -2.61 -0.22
N GLN A 204 0.83 -1.71 -1.21
CA GLN A 204 1.53 -1.85 -2.49
C GLN A 204 3.04 -1.59 -2.35
N SER A 205 3.47 -0.88 -1.31
CA SER A 205 4.90 -0.63 -1.04
C SER A 205 5.57 -1.88 -0.50
N SER A 206 6.66 -2.31 -1.15
CA SER A 206 7.50 -3.41 -0.64
C SER A 206 8.04 -3.12 0.76
N LYS A 207 8.31 -1.84 1.07
CA LYS A 207 8.72 -1.39 2.41
C LYS A 207 7.61 -1.53 3.44
N ALA A 208 6.37 -1.23 3.07
CA ALA A 208 5.24 -1.44 3.98
C ALA A 208 4.98 -2.92 4.28
N GLN A 209 5.28 -3.81 3.33
CA GLN A 209 5.15 -5.27 3.49
C GLN A 209 6.17 -5.85 4.46
N THR A 210 7.34 -5.23 4.62
CA THR A 210 8.44 -5.73 5.47
C THR A 210 8.65 -4.93 6.75
N ASP A 211 8.47 -3.61 6.70
CA ASP A 211 8.86 -2.67 7.75
C ASP A 211 7.63 -1.91 8.30
N GLY A 212 6.46 -2.09 7.69
CA GLY A 212 5.17 -1.61 8.17
C GLY A 212 4.85 -0.19 7.72
N VAL A 213 3.84 0.40 8.36
CA VAL A 213 3.37 1.76 8.07
C VAL A 213 3.40 2.61 9.32
N VAL A 214 3.71 3.89 9.17
CA VAL A 214 3.63 4.87 10.26
C VAL A 214 2.32 5.60 10.15
N VAL A 215 1.52 5.58 11.22
CA VAL A 215 0.26 6.32 11.30
C VAL A 215 0.41 7.43 12.32
N LEU A 216 0.42 8.68 11.84
CA LEU A 216 0.33 9.87 12.68
C LEU A 216 -1.14 10.23 12.89
N ARG A 217 -1.55 10.39 14.14
CA ARG A 217 -2.92 10.78 14.47
C ARG A 217 -2.92 12.14 15.14
N LEU A 218 -3.61 13.11 14.53
CA LEU A 218 -3.87 14.39 15.16
C LEU A 218 -5.02 14.23 16.13
N LEU A 219 -4.69 14.37 17.42
CA LEU A 219 -5.65 14.29 18.50
C LEU A 219 -6.10 15.71 18.86
N ASN A 220 -7.29 16.09 18.42
CA ASN A 220 -7.99 17.22 19.04
C ASN A 220 -8.55 16.79 20.39
N LYS A 221 -8.94 17.74 21.25
CA LYS A 221 -9.51 17.50 22.59
C LYS A 221 -10.77 16.61 22.62
N ALA A 222 -11.27 16.17 21.47
CA ALA A 222 -12.38 15.23 21.32
C ALA A 222 -11.94 13.79 21.67
N ASN A 223 -12.85 13.05 22.32
CA ASN A 223 -12.63 11.71 22.83
C ASN A 223 -12.04 10.74 21.79
N ILE A 224 -11.00 10.00 22.20
CA ILE A 224 -10.47 8.88 21.42
C ILE A 224 -11.49 7.75 21.44
N ASP A 225 -12.19 7.52 20.33
CA ASP A 225 -12.95 6.29 20.12
C ASP A 225 -11.96 5.11 19.98
N ARG A 226 -11.68 4.44 21.11
CA ARG A 226 -10.76 3.30 21.18
C ARG A 226 -11.31 2.08 20.44
N VAL A 227 -12.63 1.93 20.38
CA VAL A 227 -13.29 0.79 19.73
C VAL A 227 -13.10 0.89 18.22
N GLU A 228 -13.35 2.06 17.66
CA GLU A 228 -13.09 2.34 16.24
C GLU A 228 -11.61 2.13 15.88
N LEU A 229 -10.70 2.65 16.72
CA LEU A 229 -9.26 2.44 16.51
C LEU A 229 -8.89 0.95 16.53
N GLN A 230 -9.42 0.17 17.46
CA GLN A 230 -9.17 -1.27 17.52
C GLN A 230 -9.73 -2.00 16.30
N ARG A 231 -10.93 -1.64 15.81
CA ARG A 231 -11.48 -2.20 14.56
C ARG A 231 -10.54 -1.97 13.39
N VAL A 232 -10.04 -0.74 13.25
CA VAL A 232 -9.12 -0.35 12.17
C VAL A 232 -7.78 -1.10 12.27
N LEU A 233 -7.18 -1.13 13.46
CA LEU A 233 -5.91 -1.83 13.68
C LEU A 233 -6.05 -3.34 13.49
N HIS A 234 -7.13 -3.93 13.98
CA HIS A 234 -7.41 -5.35 13.82
C HIS A 234 -7.55 -5.70 12.34
N PHE A 235 -8.35 -4.92 11.60
CA PHE A 235 -8.47 -5.04 10.14
C PHE A 235 -7.10 -5.00 9.45
N ALA A 236 -6.31 -3.95 9.67
CA ALA A 236 -5.02 -3.80 9.00
C ALA A 236 -4.08 -4.97 9.33
N SER A 237 -4.09 -5.45 10.58
CA SER A 237 -3.21 -6.52 11.03
C SER A 237 -3.62 -7.93 10.62
N ASP A 238 -4.90 -8.16 10.31
CA ASP A 238 -5.47 -9.49 10.01
C ASP A 238 -5.70 -9.70 8.50
N ALA A 239 -6.04 -8.65 7.76
CA ALA A 239 -6.44 -8.75 6.36
C ALA A 239 -5.39 -8.20 5.37
N LEU A 240 -4.59 -7.20 5.74
CA LEU A 240 -3.68 -6.57 4.78
C LEU A 240 -2.26 -7.12 4.88
N PRO A 241 -1.48 -7.12 3.79
CA PRO A 241 -0.08 -7.53 3.80
C PRO A 241 0.81 -6.38 4.31
N LEU A 242 0.48 -5.83 5.48
CA LEU A 242 1.23 -4.78 6.17
C LEU A 242 1.97 -5.38 7.35
N PHE A 243 3.26 -5.09 7.46
CA PHE A 243 4.06 -5.55 8.59
C PHE A 243 3.61 -4.88 9.89
N ARG A 244 3.65 -5.65 10.98
CA ARG A 244 3.36 -5.22 12.33
C ARG A 244 4.44 -5.81 13.23
N ASP A 245 5.17 -4.93 13.90
CA ASP A 245 6.06 -5.24 15.01
C ASP A 245 5.26 -5.75 16.23
#